data_AF-A0A7W6HEY2-F1
#
_entry.id   AF-A0A7W6HEY2-F1
#
_cell.length_a   1.000
_cell.length_b   1.000
_cell.length_c   1.000
_cell.angle_alpha   90.00
_cell.angle_beta   90.00
_cell.angle_gamma   90.00
#
_symmetry.space_group_name_H-M   'P 1'
#
loop_
_entity.id
_entity.type
_entity.pdbx_description
1 polymer ?
#
loop_
_entity_poly.entity_id
_entity_poly.type
_entity_poly.pdbx_seq_one_letter_code
_entity_poly.pdbx_strand_id
1 'polypeptide(L)'
;MIRRLLSRLSRRPSDIRREVTVLITLYGPEGAWLEARSRWRVARGDARWRGSQLLRRRGRHWKGVMREIERQTGFRHDTDTTKRADER
;
A
#
# COMPACT_ATOMS: atom_id res chain seq x y z
N MET A 1 6.23 19.44 2.61
CA MET A 1 6.51 19.11 4.03
C MET A 1 5.80 17.83 4.56
N ILE A 2 4.74 17.32 3.91
CA ILE A 2 3.92 16.19 4.42
C ILE A 2 4.60 14.80 4.33
N ARG A 3 5.67 14.65 3.54
CA ARG A 3 6.32 13.35 3.25
C ARG A 3 7.05 12.67 4.42
N ARG A 4 7.33 13.38 5.52
CA ARG A 4 8.09 12.84 6.67
C ARG A 4 7.23 12.24 7.78
N LEU A 5 5.92 12.50 7.81
CA LEU A 5 5.04 12.01 8.88
C LEU A 5 4.74 10.51 8.76
N LEU A 6 4.77 9.95 7.54
CA LEU A 6 4.36 8.58 7.28
C LEU A 6 5.51 7.55 7.36
N SER A 7 6.75 7.99 7.59
CA SER A 7 7.91 7.09 7.69
C SER A 7 8.19 6.57 9.11
N ARG A 8 7.47 7.05 10.14
CA ARG A 8 7.69 6.65 11.55
C ARG A 8 6.70 5.62 12.12
N LEU A 9 5.66 5.22 11.38
CA LEU A 9 4.53 4.42 11.88
C LEU A 9 4.68 2.89 11.69
N SER A 10 5.90 2.35 11.78
CA SER A 10 6.17 0.95 11.40
C SER A 10 6.18 -0.06 12.55
N ARG A 11 5.43 0.10 13.66
CA ARG A 11 5.63 -0.78 14.83
C ARG A 11 4.45 -1.53 15.43
N ARG A 12 3.17 -1.29 15.10
CA ARG A 12 2.06 -2.13 15.62
C ARG A 12 0.90 -2.33 14.63
N PRO A 13 0.08 -3.40 14.75
CA PRO A 13 -1.15 -3.59 13.96
C PRO A 13 -2.17 -2.44 14.11
N SER A 14 -2.09 -1.66 15.20
CA SER A 14 -2.81 -0.40 15.38
C SER A 14 -2.37 0.71 14.41
N ASP A 15 -1.15 0.66 13.87
CA ASP A 15 -0.62 1.66 12.94
C ASP A 15 -1.27 1.53 11.55
N ILE A 16 -1.53 0.31 11.07
CA ILE A 16 -2.13 0.12 9.74
C ILE A 16 -3.51 0.77 9.70
N ARG A 17 -4.38 0.50 10.70
CA ARG A 17 -5.72 1.09 10.73
C ARG A 17 -5.68 2.62 10.77
N ARG A 18 -4.81 3.18 11.61
CA ARG A 18 -4.64 4.64 11.72
C ARG A 18 -4.12 5.25 10.43
N GLU A 19 -3.14 4.61 9.80
CA GLU A 19 -2.55 5.06 8.54
C GLU A 19 -3.57 4.99 7.40
N VAL A 20 -4.37 3.92 7.35
CA VAL A 20 -5.48 3.76 6.41
C VAL A 20 -6.51 4.87 6.58
N THR A 21 -6.94 5.15 7.82
CA THR A 21 -7.88 6.25 8.10
C THR A 21 -7.33 7.58 7.60
N VAL A 22 -6.06 7.90 7.89
CA VAL A 22 -5.42 9.14 7.40
C VAL A 22 -5.40 9.20 5.88
N LEU A 23 -5.02 8.10 5.21
CA LEU A 23 -4.97 8.07 3.75
C LEU A 23 -6.36 8.25 3.12
N ILE A 24 -7.38 7.58 3.65
CA ILE A 24 -8.77 7.71 3.18
C ILE A 24 -9.27 9.13 3.39
N THR A 25 -9.02 9.74 4.54
CA THR A 25 -9.42 11.12 4.83
C THR A 25 -8.77 12.13 3.88
N LEU A 26 -7.51 11.92 3.51
CA LEU A 26 -6.77 12.87 2.67
C LEU A 26 -7.03 12.70 1.16
N TYR A 27 -7.26 11.47 0.70
CA TYR A 27 -7.24 11.14 -0.73
C TYR A 27 -8.50 10.43 -1.22
N GLY A 28 -9.45 10.14 -0.34
CA GLY A 28 -10.57 9.24 -0.63
C GLY A 28 -10.12 7.77 -0.76
N PRO A 29 -11.06 6.81 -0.90
CA PRO A 29 -10.77 5.39 -0.97
C PRO A 29 -9.81 4.98 -2.10
N GLU A 30 -10.08 5.46 -3.32
CA GLU A 30 -9.27 5.14 -4.51
C GLU A 30 -7.89 5.78 -4.43
N GLY A 31 -7.81 7.06 -4.07
CA GLY A 31 -6.54 7.77 -3.92
C GLY A 31 -5.67 7.20 -2.81
N ALA A 32 -6.27 6.79 -1.69
CA ALA A 32 -5.58 6.10 -0.61
C ALA A 32 -4.95 4.78 -1.09
N TRP A 33 -5.69 4.01 -1.89
CA TRP A 33 -5.21 2.74 -2.43
C TRP A 33 -4.07 2.95 -3.42
N LEU A 34 -4.19 3.93 -4.34
CA LEU A 34 -3.14 4.28 -5.30
C LEU A 34 -1.85 4.73 -4.61
N GLU A 35 -1.96 5.56 -3.58
CA GLU A 35 -0.81 6.01 -2.78
C GLU A 35 -0.13 4.83 -2.05
N ALA A 36 -0.92 3.96 -1.43
CA ALA A 36 -0.39 2.74 -0.79
C ALA A 36 0.30 1.81 -1.80
N ARG A 37 -0.26 1.65 -3.00
CA ARG A 37 0.34 0.87 -4.10
C ARG A 37 1.64 1.49 -4.61
N SER A 38 1.70 2.81 -4.73
CA SER A 38 2.91 3.53 -5.13
C SER A 38 4.05 3.25 -4.14
N ARG A 39 3.78 3.39 -2.84
CA ARG A 39 4.76 3.11 -1.78
C ARG A 39 5.17 1.64 -1.72
N TRP A 40 4.24 0.74 -1.99
CA TRP A 40 4.55 -0.69 -2.13
C TRP A 40 5.51 -0.96 -3.29
N ARG A 41 5.29 -0.35 -4.47
CA ARG A 41 6.20 -0.50 -5.62
C ARG A 41 7.59 0.03 -5.31
N VAL A 42 7.70 1.20 -4.69
CA VAL A 42 9.00 1.78 -4.30
C VAL A 42 9.73 0.84 -3.34
N ALA A 43 9.05 0.39 -2.28
CA ALA A 43 9.66 -0.54 -1.31
C ALA A 43 10.10 -1.87 -1.96
N ARG A 44 9.38 -2.36 -2.96
CA ARG A 44 9.72 -3.59 -3.69
C ARG A 44 10.86 -3.38 -4.69
N GLY A 45 10.86 -2.26 -5.41
CA GLY A 45 11.94 -1.87 -6.32
C GLY A 45 13.26 -1.77 -5.56
N ASP A 46 13.27 -1.04 -4.45
CA ASP A 46 14.46 -0.90 -3.62
C ASP A 46 14.89 -2.22 -2.97
N ALA A 47 13.93 -3.04 -2.52
CA ALA A 47 14.22 -4.37 -1.96
C ALA A 47 14.87 -5.32 -2.97
N ARG A 48 14.45 -5.24 -4.23
CA ARG A 48 14.98 -6.09 -5.32
C ARG A 48 16.46 -5.79 -5.56
N TRP A 49 16.85 -4.52 -5.46
CA TRP A 49 18.23 -4.09 -5.70
C TRP A 49 19.14 -4.19 -4.46
N ARG A 50 18.60 -3.97 -3.25
CA ARG A 50 19.42 -3.88 -2.03
C ARG A 50 19.25 -5.03 -1.04
N GLY A 51 18.39 -6.01 -1.32
CA GLY A 51 18.21 -7.23 -0.51
C GLY A 51 17.79 -7.01 0.95
N SER A 52 17.44 -5.79 1.36
CA SER A 52 17.34 -5.48 2.78
C SER A 52 16.04 -6.03 3.40
N GLN A 53 16.19 -6.73 4.53
CA GLN A 53 15.08 -7.28 5.32
C GLN A 53 14.06 -6.19 5.75
N LEU A 54 14.55 -4.96 5.96
CA LEU A 54 13.72 -3.80 6.27
C LEU A 54 12.78 -3.44 5.11
N LEU A 55 13.29 -3.44 3.88
CA LEU A 55 12.50 -3.11 2.69
C LEU A 55 11.47 -4.22 2.39
N ARG A 56 11.83 -5.49 2.61
CA ARG A 56 10.87 -6.61 2.56
C ARG A 56 9.75 -6.47 3.58
N ARG A 57 10.06 -6.07 4.83
CA ARG A 57 9.05 -5.78 5.86
C ARG A 57 8.15 -4.61 5.43
N ARG A 58 8.74 -3.55 4.88
CA ARG A 58 7.99 -2.37 4.39
C ARG A 58 7.06 -2.72 3.22
N GLY A 59 7.49 -3.61 2.31
CA GLY A 59 6.63 -4.13 1.26
C GLY A 59 5.43 -4.91 1.81
N ARG A 60 5.63 -5.75 2.84
CA ARG A 60 4.50 -6.45 3.49
C ARG A 60 3.56 -5.48 4.21
N HIS A 61 4.10 -4.45 4.86
CA HIS A 61 3.32 -3.39 5.51
C HIS A 61 2.36 -2.70 4.52
N TRP A 62 2.88 -2.18 3.40
CA TRP A 62 2.05 -1.51 2.40
C TRP A 62 1.03 -2.43 1.73
N LYS A 63 1.36 -3.72 1.59
CA LYS A 63 0.38 -4.73 1.15
C LYS A 63 -0.76 -4.90 2.17
N GLY A 64 -0.47 -4.83 3.46
CA GLY A 64 -1.47 -4.81 4.52
C GLY A 64 -2.36 -3.56 4.48
N VAL A 65 -1.75 -2.38 4.28
CA VAL A 65 -2.48 -1.11 4.13
C VAL A 65 -3.48 -1.15 2.97
N MET A 66 -3.07 -1.63 1.79
CA MET A 66 -3.98 -1.77 0.63
C MET A 66 -5.19 -2.65 0.96
N ARG A 67 -4.95 -3.82 1.57
CA ARG A 67 -6.03 -4.75 1.97
C ARG A 67 -6.98 -4.15 3.01
N GLU A 68 -6.44 -3.38 3.95
CA GLU A 68 -7.25 -2.75 4.98
C GLU A 68 -8.08 -1.58 4.42
N ILE A 69 -7.57 -0.84 3.43
CA ILE A 69 -8.36 0.15 2.67
C ILE A 69 -9.54 -0.55 1.98
N GLU A 70 -9.27 -1.64 1.26
CA GLU A 70 -10.31 -2.42 0.58
C GLU A 70 -11.37 -2.91 1.58
N ARG A 71 -10.92 -3.45 2.73
CA ARG A 71 -11.81 -3.94 3.78
C ARG A 71 -12.68 -2.85 4.40
N GLN A 72 -12.14 -1.65 4.64
CA GLN A 72 -12.86 -0.56 5.30
C GLN A 72 -13.80 0.20 4.36
N THR A 73 -13.44 0.32 3.09
CA THR A 73 -14.16 1.18 2.13
C THR A 73 -15.03 0.40 1.17
N GLY A 74 -14.88 -0.92 1.08
CA GLY A 74 -15.53 -1.75 0.06
C GLY A 74 -14.96 -1.55 -1.34
N PHE A 75 -14.00 -0.64 -1.51
CA PHE A 75 -13.28 -0.42 -2.76
C PHE A 75 -12.55 -1.71 -3.15
N ARG A 76 -12.86 -2.25 -4.33
CA ARG A 76 -12.15 -3.37 -4.92
C ARG A 76 -11.32 -2.85 -6.07
N HIS A 77 -10.01 -3.07 -5.99
CA HIS A 77 -9.18 -2.92 -7.18
C HIS A 77 -9.37 -4.18 -8.04
N ASP A 78 -9.81 -4.01 -9.28
CA ASP A 78 -9.78 -5.11 -10.23
C ASP A 78 -8.31 -5.47 -10.47
N THR A 79 -7.96 -6.68 -10.05
CA THR A 79 -6.63 -7.25 -10.33
C THR A 79 -6.61 -7.85 -11.74
N ASP A 80 -7.70 -7.72 -12.51
CA ASP A 80 -8.04 -8.57 -13.64
C ASP A 80 -8.17 -7.79 -14.96
N THR A 81 -7.11 -7.10 -15.36
CA THR A 81 -7.00 -6.56 -16.74
C THR A 81 -5.72 -7.02 -17.44
N THR A 82 -5.19 -8.20 -17.09
CA THR A 82 -4.02 -8.76 -17.79
C THR A 82 -3.98 -10.29 -17.87
N LYS A 83 -5.13 -10.98 -17.76
CA LYS A 83 -5.19 -12.45 -17.92
C LYS A 83 -6.29 -12.99 -18.86
N ARG A 84 -6.95 -12.15 -19.67
CA ARG A 84 -7.92 -12.60 -20.70
C ARG A 84 -7.78 -11.92 -22.06
N ALA A 85 -6.61 -11.37 -22.37
CA ALA A 85 -6.33 -10.79 -23.70
C ALA A 85 -5.35 -11.64 -24.53
N ASP A 86 -5.05 -12.86 -24.09
CA ASP A 86 -4.09 -13.77 -24.75
C ASP A 86 -4.65 -15.20 -24.90
N GLU A 87 -5.98 -15.31 -24.97
CA GLU A 87 -6.71 -16.48 -25.46
C GLU A 87 -7.65 -16.00 -26.57
N ARG A 88 -7.09 -15.66 -27.74
CA ARG A 88 -7.82 -15.66 -29.02
C ARG A 88 -6.89 -15.68 -30.21
#